data_AF-A0A8T0YSY8-F1
#
_entry.id   AF-A0A8T0YSY8-F1
#
_cell.length_a   1.000
_cell.length_b   1.000
_cell.length_c   1.000
_cell.angle_alpha   90.00
_cell.angle_beta   90.00
_cell.angle_gamma   90.00
#
_symmetry.space_group_name_H-M   'P 1'
#
loop_
_entity.id
_entity.type
_entity.pdbx_description
1 polymer ?
#
loop_
_entity_poly.entity_id
_entity_poly.type
_entity_poly.pdbx_seq_one_letter_code
_entity_poly.pdbx_strand_id
1 'polypeptide(L)'
;MLTSLLSSLPSPTVPAMSSRLPHLNSFVVLTKKPSSGRLSRRRYSIASSCSTTSNSSDDESDASDLEPEDCCVVYESYAAVTKRNNQPASVRWSDLQRVQNTAEVAELLAALRLKRRHSRDGEAPELAALELCFEFLTMEELQSAAQVCTAFHDVVTASEMLLTGLYSRQWRAKMLPETYVTLPYRKQLVLCAARRSDAIYELSTRSAITHLPDGKYRVVNNSMLRKFDKGTVDSIRGVQKLPVLSCARALQRNMSYYEVSLKGCGSVGLASVSDAATRNAYGFGSGEHVGWKGVSYAYHGNDGDFVFNDGAKPYGGEWGAFGPSWGRATALSDNQEDNAPMFTVGCGLDADKHQIFFTLNGEMVGAAPTTLLPGDYAAALSLHAFGDEAVINAGAAPFLFDIEGFCASP
;
A
#
# COMPACT_ATOMS: atom_id res chain seq x y z
N MET A 1 -45.76 -45.77 22.44
CA MET A 1 -46.27 -44.86 23.49
C MET A 1 -45.07 -44.48 24.34
N LEU A 2 -44.36 -43.38 24.05
CA LEU A 2 -44.64 -41.99 24.47
C LEU A 2 -44.89 -41.89 25.98
N THR A 3 -43.92 -41.31 26.71
CA THR A 3 -44.01 -40.28 27.79
C THR A 3 -42.74 -40.33 28.66
N SER A 4 -41.80 -39.40 28.51
CA SER A 4 -41.72 -38.05 29.11
C SER A 4 -41.04 -38.02 30.49
N LEU A 5 -39.76 -37.64 30.52
CA LEU A 5 -39.17 -36.88 31.62
C LEU A 5 -38.33 -35.74 31.00
N LEU A 6 -38.93 -34.56 31.05
CA LEU A 6 -38.31 -33.27 30.75
C LEU A 6 -37.27 -32.96 31.84
N SER A 7 -36.05 -32.64 31.45
CA SER A 7 -35.13 -31.84 32.26
C SER A 7 -34.41 -30.83 31.39
N SER A 8 -34.29 -29.64 31.94
CA SER A 8 -33.99 -28.34 31.34
C SER A 8 -32.62 -28.25 30.68
N LEU A 9 -32.60 -27.95 29.38
CA LEU A 9 -31.45 -27.37 28.70
C LEU A 9 -31.62 -25.84 28.63
N PRO A 10 -30.56 -25.06 28.89
CA PRO A 10 -30.61 -23.61 28.75
C PRO A 10 -30.81 -23.23 27.27
N SER A 11 -31.69 -22.26 27.04
CA SER A 11 -31.99 -21.72 25.72
C SER A 11 -30.71 -21.29 24.98
N PRO A 12 -30.60 -21.55 23.66
CA PRO A 12 -29.53 -20.97 22.88
C PRO A 12 -29.75 -19.46 22.83
N THR A 13 -28.81 -18.71 23.41
CA THR A 13 -28.72 -17.27 23.24
C THR A 13 -28.49 -17.00 21.77
N VAL A 14 -29.54 -16.65 21.05
CA VAL A 14 -29.46 -16.09 19.70
C VAL A 14 -28.62 -14.81 19.84
N PRO A 15 -27.44 -14.70 19.22
CA PRO A 15 -26.82 -13.40 19.10
C PRO A 15 -27.80 -12.58 18.26
N ALA A 16 -28.34 -11.50 18.86
CA ALA A 16 -29.14 -10.54 18.14
C ALA A 16 -28.32 -10.05 16.95
N MET A 17 -28.58 -10.62 15.77
CA MET A 17 -28.12 -10.05 14.52
C MET A 17 -28.82 -8.70 14.43
N SER A 18 -28.09 -7.64 14.80
CA SER A 18 -28.35 -6.32 14.28
C SER A 18 -28.15 -6.41 12.77
N SER A 19 -29.20 -6.82 12.06
CA SER A 19 -29.38 -6.65 10.63
C SER A 19 -29.53 -5.16 10.31
N ARG A 20 -28.48 -4.38 10.59
CA ARG A 20 -28.27 -3.18 9.79
C ARG A 20 -27.53 -3.66 8.55
N LEU A 21 -28.24 -3.64 7.43
CA LEU A 21 -27.60 -3.52 6.12
C LEU A 21 -26.43 -2.54 6.25
N PRO A 22 -25.24 -2.83 5.70
CA PRO A 22 -24.16 -1.85 5.70
C PRO A 22 -24.71 -0.60 5.01
N HIS A 23 -24.94 0.46 5.80
CA HIS A 23 -25.36 1.73 5.26
C HIS A 23 -24.24 2.17 4.31
N LEU A 24 -24.59 2.36 3.04
CA LEU A 24 -23.75 3.04 2.05
C LEU A 24 -23.43 4.44 2.62
N ASN A 25 -22.29 4.57 3.30
CA ASN A 25 -21.88 5.79 4.01
C ASN A 25 -21.34 6.90 3.08
N SER A 26 -21.57 6.76 1.78
CA SER A 26 -20.81 7.42 0.73
C SER A 26 -21.69 7.70 -0.48
N PHE A 27 -22.92 8.16 -0.25
CA PHE A 27 -23.64 8.86 -1.31
C PHE A 27 -23.12 10.28 -1.44
N VAL A 28 -22.87 10.66 -2.69
CA VAL A 28 -22.70 12.05 -3.09
C VAL A 28 -24.09 12.62 -3.34
N VAL A 29 -24.47 13.64 -2.57
CA VAL A 29 -25.76 14.32 -2.80
C VAL A 29 -25.61 15.23 -4.00
N LEU A 30 -26.34 14.93 -5.07
CA LEU A 30 -26.56 15.82 -6.20
C LEU A 30 -27.51 16.93 -5.76
N THR A 31 -26.99 18.02 -5.18
CA THR A 31 -27.84 19.21 -4.98
C THR A 31 -27.62 20.17 -6.15
N LYS A 32 -28.57 20.18 -7.09
CA LYS A 32 -28.73 21.30 -8.02
C LYS A 32 -29.23 22.49 -7.20
N LYS A 33 -28.34 23.41 -6.84
CA LYS A 33 -28.76 24.69 -6.24
C LYS A 33 -28.91 25.72 -7.34
N PRO A 34 -30.08 26.39 -7.48
CA PRO A 34 -30.15 27.59 -8.28
C PRO A 34 -29.25 28.65 -7.64
N SER A 35 -28.45 29.33 -8.45
CA SER A 35 -27.62 30.42 -7.97
C SER A 35 -28.54 31.56 -7.54
N SER A 36 -28.55 31.92 -6.26
CA SER A 36 -29.02 33.24 -5.83
C SER A 36 -27.76 34.08 -5.59
N GLY A 37 -27.53 35.02 -6.50
CA GLY A 37 -26.24 35.61 -6.74
C GLY A 37 -25.66 36.48 -5.61
N ARG A 38 -24.35 36.75 -5.75
CA ARG A 38 -23.74 38.09 -5.85
C ARG A 38 -22.22 37.96 -5.70
N LEU A 39 -21.49 38.10 -6.82
CA LEU A 39 -20.10 38.55 -6.79
C LEU A 39 -19.91 39.67 -7.83
N SER A 40 -20.38 40.85 -7.47
CA SER A 40 -19.83 42.10 -8.01
C SER A 40 -18.62 42.48 -7.17
N ARG A 41 -17.41 42.22 -7.68
CA ARG A 41 -16.26 43.09 -7.45
C ARG A 41 -15.25 42.98 -8.58
N ARG A 42 -15.58 43.57 -9.73
CA ARG A 42 -14.56 44.03 -10.69
C ARG A 42 -13.80 45.18 -10.03
N ARG A 43 -12.48 45.04 -9.92
CA ARG A 43 -11.55 46.18 -9.91
C ARG A 43 -10.64 46.01 -11.12
N TYR A 44 -10.94 46.75 -12.17
CA TYR A 44 -9.92 47.38 -13.01
C TYR A 44 -10.49 48.70 -13.49
N SER A 45 -9.94 49.79 -12.96
CA SER A 45 -10.02 51.11 -13.55
C SER A 45 -9.08 51.12 -14.76
N ILE A 46 -9.53 51.66 -15.89
CA ILE A 46 -8.81 52.60 -16.75
C ILE A 46 -9.85 53.28 -17.65
N ALA A 47 -9.61 54.58 -17.84
CA ALA A 47 -10.46 55.62 -18.38
C ALA A 47 -10.96 55.43 -19.82
N SER A 48 -12.11 56.03 -20.14
CA SER A 48 -12.16 57.30 -20.91
C SER A 48 -13.59 57.63 -21.38
N SER A 49 -13.97 58.90 -21.17
CA SER A 49 -14.71 59.78 -22.10
C SER A 49 -16.14 59.39 -22.52
N CYS A 50 -17.19 60.00 -21.94
CA CYS A 50 -18.02 61.11 -22.50
C CYS A 50 -18.66 60.78 -23.88
N SER A 51 -19.96 60.95 -24.16
CA SER A 51 -20.99 61.86 -23.63
C SER A 51 -22.35 61.58 -24.32
N THR A 52 -23.44 62.03 -23.67
CA THR A 52 -24.68 62.64 -24.22
C THR A 52 -25.78 61.82 -24.94
N THR A 53 -27.01 62.04 -24.42
CA THR A 53 -28.34 62.17 -25.09
C THR A 53 -28.95 60.90 -25.70
N SER A 54 -30.26 60.64 -25.76
CA SER A 54 -31.53 61.15 -25.20
C SER A 54 -32.63 60.19 -25.72
N ASN A 55 -33.66 59.94 -24.91
CA ASN A 55 -35.08 59.66 -25.24
C ASN A 55 -35.56 58.75 -26.39
N SER A 56 -36.71 58.11 -26.07
CA SER A 56 -37.81 57.59 -26.92
C SER A 56 -37.50 56.31 -27.69
N SER A 57 -38.44 55.46 -28.05
CA SER A 57 -39.76 55.01 -27.57
C SER A 57 -40.06 53.78 -28.43
N ASP A 58 -40.99 52.93 -27.99
CA ASP A 58 -41.70 51.91 -28.78
C ASP A 58 -40.85 50.67 -29.15
N ASP A 59 -41.09 49.53 -28.52
CA ASP A 59 -42.15 48.54 -28.78
C ASP A 59 -41.77 47.56 -29.91
N GLU A 60 -42.17 46.31 -29.69
CA GLU A 60 -42.06 45.14 -30.56
C GLU A 60 -40.72 44.35 -30.59
N SER A 61 -40.81 43.20 -29.90
CA SER A 61 -40.35 41.87 -30.31
C SER A 61 -38.93 41.70 -30.83
N ASP A 62 -38.06 41.17 -29.97
CA ASP A 62 -37.00 40.26 -30.43
C ASP A 62 -36.73 39.17 -29.39
N ALA A 63 -36.65 37.94 -29.88
CA ALA A 63 -36.32 36.76 -29.12
C ALA A 63 -34.89 36.89 -28.58
N SER A 64 -34.73 37.18 -27.29
CA SER A 64 -33.43 37.11 -26.65
C SER A 64 -33.14 35.67 -26.23
N ASP A 65 -32.19 35.07 -26.94
CA ASP A 65 -31.38 33.95 -26.48
C ASP A 65 -31.13 34.06 -24.97
N LEU A 66 -31.77 33.18 -24.21
CA LEU A 66 -31.40 32.94 -22.83
C LEU A 66 -30.07 32.20 -22.87
N GLU A 67 -28.98 32.96 -22.74
CA GLU A 67 -27.66 32.45 -22.34
C GLU A 67 -27.85 31.39 -21.25
N PRO A 68 -27.24 30.20 -21.38
CA PRO A 68 -27.36 29.18 -20.36
C PRO A 68 -26.69 29.73 -19.10
N GLU A 69 -27.48 30.10 -18.08
CA GLU A 69 -26.94 30.40 -16.76
C GLU A 69 -26.03 29.24 -16.34
N ASP A 70 -24.75 29.55 -16.11
CA ASP A 70 -23.72 28.65 -15.58
C ASP A 70 -24.18 28.04 -14.24
N CYS A 71 -24.99 27.00 -14.34
CA CYS A 71 -25.42 26.19 -13.21
C CYS A 71 -24.22 25.35 -12.74
N CYS A 72 -23.46 25.87 -11.78
CA CYS A 72 -22.45 25.07 -11.09
C CYS A 72 -23.13 23.93 -10.32
N VAL A 73 -23.05 22.71 -10.84
CA VAL A 73 -23.45 21.48 -10.13
C VAL A 73 -22.37 21.16 -9.10
N VAL A 74 -22.75 21.12 -7.82
CA VAL A 74 -21.83 20.82 -6.72
C VAL A 74 -22.16 19.45 -6.13
N TYR A 75 -21.11 18.66 -5.92
CA TYR A 75 -21.17 17.27 -5.43
C TYR A 75 -20.62 17.24 -3.99
N GLU A 76 -21.40 16.76 -3.02
CA GLU A 76 -21.02 16.73 -1.59
C GLU A 76 -21.16 15.31 -1.01
N SER A 77 -20.20 14.83 -0.21
CA SER A 77 -20.31 13.52 0.46
C SER A 77 -21.26 13.53 1.65
N TYR A 78 -21.94 12.41 1.92
CA TYR A 78 -22.82 12.27 3.09
C TYR A 78 -22.12 12.60 4.42
N ALA A 79 -20.83 12.27 4.56
CA ALA A 79 -20.03 12.63 5.73
C ALA A 79 -19.88 14.15 5.91
N ALA A 80 -19.71 14.91 4.81
CA ALA A 80 -19.66 16.37 4.84
C ALA A 80 -21.01 16.99 5.25
N VAL A 81 -22.12 16.41 4.76
CA VAL A 81 -23.48 16.82 5.14
C VAL A 81 -23.72 16.62 6.64
N THR A 82 -23.31 15.47 7.20
CA THR A 82 -23.54 15.15 8.62
C THR A 82 -22.70 15.98 9.60
N LYS A 83 -21.55 16.52 9.18
CA LYS A 83 -20.74 17.44 10.01
C LYS A 83 -21.29 18.87 10.05
N ARG A 84 -22.27 19.19 9.21
CA ARG A 84 -22.84 20.52 9.05
C ARG A 84 -23.94 20.74 10.10
N ASN A 85 -23.55 21.19 11.30
CA ASN A 85 -24.52 21.74 12.25
C ASN A 85 -25.17 22.99 11.63
N ASN A 86 -26.36 22.86 11.04
CA ASN A 86 -27.34 23.90 10.62
C ASN A 86 -26.85 25.25 10.06
N GLN A 87 -25.57 25.38 9.66
CA GLN A 87 -25.01 26.60 9.07
C GLN A 87 -24.51 26.34 7.65
N PRO A 88 -24.74 27.26 6.71
CA PRO A 88 -24.27 27.15 5.34
C PRO A 88 -22.76 27.44 5.26
N ALA A 89 -21.92 26.51 5.70
CA ALA A 89 -20.48 26.56 5.45
C ALA A 89 -20.17 26.09 4.01
N SER A 90 -19.32 26.79 3.25
CA SER A 90 -18.89 26.31 1.92
C SER A 90 -18.12 24.98 2.07
N VAL A 91 -18.49 23.94 1.32
CA VAL A 91 -17.76 22.67 1.31
C VAL A 91 -16.35 22.93 0.80
N ARG A 92 -15.35 22.60 1.61
CA ARG A 92 -13.94 22.64 1.18
C ARG A 92 -13.56 21.24 0.69
N TRP A 93 -12.68 21.18 -0.28
CA TRP A 93 -12.18 19.91 -0.82
C TRP A 93 -11.50 19.03 0.26
N SER A 94 -10.98 19.65 1.32
CA SER A 94 -10.47 18.98 2.53
C SER A 94 -11.54 18.16 3.26
N ASP A 95 -12.81 18.55 3.17
CA ASP A 95 -13.91 17.94 3.92
C ASP A 95 -14.32 16.58 3.33
N LEU A 96 -13.95 16.32 2.08
CA LEU A 96 -14.17 15.06 1.37
C LEU A 96 -13.03 14.05 1.60
N GLN A 97 -11.90 14.48 2.15
CA GLN A 97 -10.74 13.61 2.38
C GLN A 97 -10.95 12.76 3.63
N ARG A 98 -10.84 11.43 3.47
CA ARG A 98 -11.03 10.45 4.57
C ARG A 98 -9.83 10.36 5.53
N VAL A 99 -8.63 10.80 5.12
CA VAL A 99 -7.38 10.65 5.90
C VAL A 99 -6.55 11.93 5.81
N GLN A 100 -5.82 12.26 6.89
CA GLN A 100 -4.75 13.27 6.84
C GLN A 100 -3.62 12.75 5.95
N ASN A 101 -3.54 13.28 4.74
CA ASN A 101 -2.51 12.88 3.79
C ASN A 101 -1.13 13.37 4.27
N THR A 102 -0.10 12.54 4.08
CA THR A 102 1.28 13.01 4.15
C THR A 102 1.54 14.04 3.05
N ALA A 103 2.56 14.88 3.20
CA ALA A 103 2.92 15.87 2.19
C ALA A 103 3.14 15.24 0.80
N GLU A 104 3.78 14.07 0.76
CA GLU A 104 4.03 13.29 -0.45
C GLU A 104 2.72 12.84 -1.13
N VAL A 105 1.75 12.34 -0.36
CA VAL A 105 0.44 11.94 -0.91
C VAL A 105 -0.33 13.16 -1.41
N ALA A 106 -0.17 14.33 -0.79
CA ALA A 106 -0.79 15.56 -1.25
C ALA A 106 -0.22 16.05 -2.59
N GLU A 107 1.09 15.97 -2.78
CA GLU A 107 1.75 16.28 -4.06
C GLU A 107 1.33 15.32 -5.17
N LEU A 108 1.30 14.02 -4.87
CA LEU A 108 0.81 12.99 -5.78
C LEU A 108 -0.64 13.27 -6.21
N LEU A 109 -1.51 13.61 -5.26
CA LEU A 109 -2.89 14.00 -5.54
C LEU A 109 -2.99 15.23 -6.44
N ALA A 110 -2.11 16.22 -6.26
CA ALA A 110 -2.06 17.39 -7.14
C ALA A 110 -1.63 16.99 -8.56
N ALA A 111 -0.63 16.12 -8.71
CA ALA A 111 -0.17 15.61 -9.99
C ALA A 111 -1.24 14.77 -10.72
N LEU A 112 -1.93 13.87 -10.00
CA LEU A 112 -3.04 13.08 -10.52
C LEU A 112 -4.14 13.99 -11.11
N ARG A 113 -4.48 15.08 -10.41
CA ARG A 113 -5.48 16.06 -10.88
C ARG A 113 -5.02 16.82 -12.11
N LEU A 114 -3.76 17.22 -12.17
CA LEU A 114 -3.21 17.93 -13.33
C LEU A 114 -3.23 17.04 -14.57
N LYS A 115 -2.79 15.78 -14.46
CA LYS A 115 -2.82 14.81 -15.57
C LYS A 115 -4.23 14.59 -16.10
N ARG A 116 -5.22 14.50 -15.21
CA ARG A 116 -6.64 14.31 -15.57
C ARG A 116 -7.19 15.48 -16.41
N ARG A 117 -6.81 16.73 -16.10
CA ARG A 117 -7.23 17.89 -16.89
C ARG A 117 -6.75 17.83 -18.34
N HIS A 118 -5.58 17.27 -18.60
CA HIS A 118 -5.00 17.19 -19.94
C HIS A 118 -5.56 16.03 -20.77
N SER A 119 -6.06 14.96 -20.13
CA SER A 119 -6.55 13.76 -20.83
C SER A 119 -7.99 13.90 -21.37
N ARG A 120 -8.75 14.89 -20.87
CA ARG A 120 -10.22 14.93 -21.02
C ARG A 120 -10.77 16.17 -21.72
N ASP A 121 -9.95 16.89 -22.47
CA ASP A 121 -10.43 17.93 -23.39
C ASP A 121 -11.40 17.28 -24.41
N GLY A 122 -12.71 17.37 -24.14
CA GLY A 122 -13.79 16.87 -25.00
C GLY A 122 -14.70 15.77 -24.44
N GLU A 123 -14.49 15.28 -23.20
CA GLU A 123 -15.42 14.33 -22.57
C GLU A 123 -16.69 15.00 -21.99
N ALA A 124 -17.79 14.25 -21.90
CA ALA A 124 -19.03 14.74 -21.30
C ALA A 124 -18.78 15.18 -19.83
N PRO A 125 -19.13 16.42 -19.45
CA PRO A 125 -18.79 16.99 -18.15
C PRO A 125 -19.36 16.20 -16.96
N GLU A 126 -20.44 15.45 -17.18
CA GLU A 126 -21.08 14.58 -16.19
C GLU A 126 -20.22 13.37 -15.81
N LEU A 127 -19.57 12.72 -16.78
CA LEU A 127 -18.69 11.55 -16.51
C LEU A 127 -17.40 11.97 -15.80
N ALA A 128 -16.87 13.14 -16.14
CA ALA A 128 -15.74 13.74 -15.45
C ALA A 128 -16.08 14.09 -13.99
N ALA A 129 -17.29 14.60 -13.75
CA ALA A 129 -17.76 14.88 -12.40
C ALA A 129 -17.96 13.61 -11.56
N LEU A 130 -18.49 12.53 -12.15
CA LEU A 130 -18.63 11.24 -11.48
C LEU A 130 -17.27 10.65 -11.09
N GLU A 131 -16.27 10.71 -11.97
CA GLU A 131 -14.92 10.24 -11.64
C GLU A 131 -14.31 11.00 -10.45
N LEU A 132 -14.50 12.33 -10.39
CA LEU A 132 -14.05 13.14 -9.25
C LEU A 132 -14.75 12.73 -7.95
N CYS A 133 -16.03 12.37 -8.02
CA CYS A 133 -16.77 11.86 -6.87
C CYS A 133 -16.25 10.48 -6.43
N PHE A 134 -15.97 9.61 -7.40
CA PHE A 134 -15.54 8.24 -7.15
C PHE A 134 -14.12 8.15 -6.59
N GLU A 135 -13.31 9.20 -6.74
CA GLU A 135 -11.94 9.25 -6.22
C GLU A 135 -11.85 9.01 -4.70
N PHE A 136 -12.91 9.35 -3.96
CA PHE A 136 -12.98 9.21 -2.50
C PHE A 136 -13.53 7.87 -2.02
N LEU A 137 -13.98 7.03 -2.96
CA LEU A 137 -14.53 5.72 -2.67
C LEU A 137 -13.42 4.73 -2.31
N THR A 138 -13.76 3.77 -1.44
CA THR A 138 -12.91 2.61 -1.18
C THR A 138 -12.94 1.66 -2.37
N MET A 139 -12.06 0.67 -2.36
CA MET A 139 -12.07 -0.40 -3.35
C MET A 139 -13.43 -1.12 -3.42
N GLU A 140 -14.02 -1.45 -2.27
CA GLU A 140 -15.32 -2.13 -2.19
C GLU A 140 -16.46 -1.24 -2.70
N GLU A 141 -16.41 0.05 -2.41
CA GLU A 141 -17.38 1.04 -2.89
C GLU A 141 -17.27 1.26 -4.40
N LEU A 142 -16.05 1.30 -4.97
CA LEU A 142 -15.84 1.36 -6.42
C LEU A 142 -16.39 0.12 -7.13
N GLN A 143 -16.15 -1.06 -6.57
CA GLN A 143 -16.72 -2.32 -7.09
C GLN A 143 -18.25 -2.32 -7.03
N SER A 144 -18.81 -1.81 -5.94
CA SER A 144 -20.27 -1.67 -5.79
C SER A 144 -20.83 -0.65 -6.77
N ALA A 145 -20.17 0.51 -6.95
CA ALA A 145 -20.57 1.54 -7.91
C ALA A 145 -20.63 1.00 -9.34
N ALA A 146 -19.66 0.18 -9.74
CA ALA A 146 -19.63 -0.46 -11.04
C ALA A 146 -20.82 -1.42 -11.29
N GLN A 147 -21.57 -1.80 -10.26
CA GLN A 147 -22.76 -2.66 -10.37
C GLN A 147 -24.08 -1.87 -10.35
N VAL A 148 -24.06 -0.55 -10.14
CA VAL A 148 -25.28 0.26 -9.98
C VAL A 148 -25.98 0.52 -11.31
N CYS A 149 -25.25 1.06 -12.29
CA CYS A 149 -25.78 1.38 -13.62
C CYS A 149 -24.65 1.41 -14.65
N THR A 150 -25.00 1.46 -15.95
CA THR A 150 -24.04 1.50 -17.06
C THR A 150 -23.10 2.69 -16.97
N ALA A 151 -23.62 3.89 -16.68
CA ALA A 151 -22.76 5.08 -16.56
C ALA A 151 -21.71 4.93 -15.45
N PHE A 152 -22.07 4.36 -14.28
CA PHE A 152 -21.12 4.15 -13.19
C PHE A 152 -20.11 3.06 -13.53
N HIS A 153 -20.58 1.97 -14.13
CA HIS A 153 -19.73 0.93 -14.66
C HIS A 153 -18.69 1.51 -15.63
N ASP A 154 -19.11 2.33 -16.59
CA ASP A 154 -18.22 2.87 -17.61
C ASP A 154 -17.18 3.83 -17.00
N VAL A 155 -17.59 4.69 -16.06
CA VAL A 155 -16.66 5.56 -15.32
C VAL A 155 -15.63 4.74 -14.54
N VAL A 156 -16.06 3.71 -13.81
CA VAL A 156 -15.15 2.90 -12.97
C VAL A 156 -14.21 2.04 -13.81
N THR A 157 -14.70 1.48 -14.92
CA THR A 157 -13.93 0.53 -15.74
C THR A 157 -13.05 1.19 -16.80
N ALA A 158 -13.43 2.37 -17.29
CA ALA A 158 -12.64 3.11 -18.27
C ALA A 158 -11.68 4.12 -17.62
N SER A 159 -11.86 4.47 -16.34
CA SER A 159 -10.94 5.38 -15.68
C SER A 159 -9.57 4.74 -15.49
N GLU A 160 -8.56 5.42 -16.03
CA GLU A 160 -7.15 5.10 -15.80
C GLU A 160 -6.65 5.49 -14.40
N MET A 161 -7.45 6.25 -13.63
CA MET A 161 -6.97 7.01 -12.45
C MET A 161 -7.68 6.63 -11.16
N LEU A 162 -8.87 6.03 -11.21
CA LEU A 162 -9.61 5.66 -10.00
C LEU A 162 -8.89 4.57 -9.21
N LEU A 163 -8.66 3.40 -9.82
CA LEU A 163 -8.01 2.29 -9.15
C LEU A 163 -6.51 2.53 -8.96
N THR A 164 -5.82 3.03 -9.99
CA THR A 164 -4.38 3.30 -9.92
C THR A 164 -4.07 4.43 -8.93
N GLY A 165 -4.90 5.49 -8.88
CA GLY A 165 -4.79 6.56 -7.91
C GLY A 165 -5.07 6.06 -6.49
N LEU A 166 -6.08 5.20 -6.31
CA LEU A 166 -6.33 4.53 -5.03
C LEU A 166 -5.11 3.72 -4.58
N TYR A 167 -4.54 2.92 -5.48
CA TYR A 167 -3.34 2.13 -5.19
C TYR A 167 -2.15 3.02 -4.80
N SER A 168 -1.82 4.03 -5.61
CA SER A 168 -0.68 4.91 -5.33
C SER A 168 -0.83 5.59 -3.97
N ARG A 169 -1.98 6.19 -3.66
CA ARG A 169 -2.19 6.85 -2.36
C ARG A 169 -1.95 5.95 -1.15
N GLN A 170 -2.17 4.65 -1.30
CA GLN A 170 -2.01 3.69 -0.21
C GLN A 170 -0.61 3.07 -0.17
N TRP A 171 -0.01 2.82 -1.32
CA TRP A 171 1.16 1.92 -1.44
C TRP A 171 2.42 2.57 -2.01
N ARG A 172 2.32 3.80 -2.55
CA ARG A 172 3.43 4.43 -3.28
C ARG A 172 3.36 5.96 -3.28
N ALA A 173 4.45 6.63 -2.92
CA ALA A 173 4.55 8.09 -2.98
C ALA A 173 4.67 8.69 -4.40
N LYS A 174 4.56 7.86 -5.46
CA LYS A 174 4.77 8.23 -6.86
C LYS A 174 3.67 7.68 -7.76
N MET A 175 3.48 8.34 -8.90
CA MET A 175 2.58 7.89 -9.98
C MET A 175 2.98 6.51 -10.47
N LEU A 176 2.03 5.55 -10.47
CA LEU A 176 2.24 4.21 -11.03
C LEU A 176 2.83 4.28 -12.45
N PRO A 177 3.77 3.37 -12.79
CA PRO A 177 4.23 3.23 -14.17
C PRO A 177 3.05 3.10 -15.15
N GLU A 178 3.21 3.64 -16.35
CA GLU A 178 2.19 3.62 -17.41
C GLU A 178 1.70 2.21 -17.71
N THR A 179 2.58 1.21 -17.59
CA THR A 179 2.27 -0.21 -17.72
C THR A 179 1.10 -0.65 -16.83
N TYR A 180 0.95 -0.08 -15.62
CA TYR A 180 -0.19 -0.40 -14.74
C TYR A 180 -1.43 0.46 -15.03
N VAL A 181 -1.20 1.72 -15.40
CA VAL A 181 -2.27 2.69 -15.69
C VAL A 181 -3.11 2.25 -16.89
N THR A 182 -2.45 1.66 -17.88
CA THR A 182 -3.07 1.16 -19.12
C THR A 182 -3.62 -0.27 -19.00
N LEU A 183 -3.51 -0.91 -17.83
CA LEU A 183 -4.04 -2.26 -17.64
C LEU A 183 -5.57 -2.26 -17.76
N PRO A 184 -6.16 -3.34 -18.32
CA PRO A 184 -7.60 -3.52 -18.28
C PRO A 184 -8.13 -3.51 -16.84
N TYR A 185 -9.36 -3.03 -16.63
CA TYR A 185 -10.03 -2.94 -15.33
C TYR A 185 -9.83 -4.19 -14.44
N ARG A 186 -10.01 -5.40 -14.99
CA ARG A 186 -9.84 -6.65 -14.24
C ARG A 186 -8.43 -6.82 -13.64
N LYS A 187 -7.39 -6.36 -14.33
CA LYS A 187 -5.99 -6.43 -13.86
C LYS A 187 -5.68 -5.32 -12.86
N GLN A 188 -6.23 -4.12 -13.04
CA GLN A 188 -6.17 -3.07 -12.02
C GLN A 188 -6.89 -3.49 -10.73
N LEU A 189 -8.01 -4.21 -10.83
CA LEU A 189 -8.67 -4.78 -9.66
C LEU A 189 -7.76 -5.76 -8.91
N VAL A 190 -7.02 -6.62 -9.62
CA VAL A 190 -6.05 -7.53 -9.00
C VAL A 190 -4.94 -6.75 -8.30
N LEU A 191 -4.42 -5.69 -8.92
CA LEU A 191 -3.41 -4.80 -8.32
C LEU A 191 -3.86 -4.25 -6.96
N CYS A 192 -5.11 -3.76 -6.87
CA CYS A 192 -5.66 -3.16 -5.66
C CYS A 192 -6.12 -4.18 -4.62
N ALA A 193 -6.81 -5.25 -5.03
CA ALA A 193 -7.43 -6.20 -4.10
C ALA A 193 -6.44 -7.18 -3.47
N ALA A 194 -5.32 -7.49 -4.16
CA ALA A 194 -4.41 -8.54 -3.71
C ALA A 194 -3.41 -8.08 -2.62
N ARG A 195 -3.28 -6.77 -2.37
CA ARG A 195 -2.42 -6.23 -1.30
C ARG A 195 -3.29 -5.57 -0.25
N ARG A 196 -3.21 -6.07 0.98
CA ARG A 196 -4.01 -5.59 2.11
C ARG A 196 -3.10 -5.17 3.25
N SER A 197 -3.44 -4.06 3.90
CA SER A 197 -2.70 -3.54 5.07
C SER A 197 -2.92 -4.37 6.33
N ASP A 198 -3.98 -5.17 6.37
CA ASP A 198 -4.32 -6.07 7.48
C ASP A 198 -3.86 -7.52 7.23
N ALA A 199 -3.14 -7.79 6.14
CA ALA A 199 -2.61 -9.12 5.87
C ALA A 199 -1.54 -9.48 6.90
N ILE A 200 -1.74 -10.61 7.58
CA ILE A 200 -0.78 -11.13 8.56
C ILE A 200 0.15 -12.13 7.88
N TYR A 201 1.44 -11.85 7.92
CA TYR A 201 2.52 -12.76 7.60
C TYR A 201 3.19 -13.26 8.89
N GLU A 202 2.77 -14.42 9.38
CA GLU A 202 3.24 -14.99 10.63
C GLU A 202 4.74 -15.31 10.60
N LEU A 203 5.42 -15.05 11.71
CA LEU A 203 6.85 -15.31 11.88
C LEU A 203 7.08 -16.42 12.91
N SER A 204 8.02 -17.30 12.60
CA SER A 204 8.64 -18.23 13.52
C SER A 204 9.94 -17.61 14.03
N THR A 205 9.97 -17.27 15.32
CA THR A 205 11.15 -16.79 16.04
C THR A 205 10.95 -17.08 17.52
N ARG A 206 12.06 -17.12 18.29
CA ARG A 206 12.00 -17.13 19.76
C ARG A 206 11.74 -15.74 20.36
N SER A 207 12.05 -14.68 19.62
CA SER A 207 11.95 -13.32 20.10
C SER A 207 10.50 -12.86 20.16
N ALA A 208 10.23 -11.93 21.06
CA ALA A 208 8.92 -11.30 21.14
C ALA A 208 8.67 -10.47 19.87
N ILE A 209 7.48 -10.65 19.28
CA ILE A 209 7.05 -9.90 18.10
C ILE A 209 6.11 -8.79 18.55
N THR A 210 6.41 -7.54 18.20
CA THR A 210 5.48 -6.41 18.35
C THR A 210 4.85 -6.12 17.00
N HIS A 211 3.52 -6.15 16.93
CA HIS A 211 2.79 -5.71 15.74
C HIS A 211 2.68 -4.19 15.73
N LEU A 212 3.09 -3.56 14.64
CA LEU A 212 3.00 -2.12 14.45
C LEU A 212 1.65 -1.74 13.79
N PRO A 213 1.14 -0.50 14.00
CA PRO A 213 -0.14 -0.07 13.44
C PRO A 213 -0.22 -0.08 11.91
N ASP A 214 0.94 -0.03 11.23
CA ASP A 214 1.06 -0.10 9.77
C ASP A 214 1.22 -1.55 9.24
N GLY A 215 0.95 -2.55 10.10
CA GLY A 215 1.01 -3.97 9.75
C GLY A 215 2.42 -4.56 9.68
N LYS A 216 3.46 -3.77 9.98
CA LYS A 216 4.83 -4.28 10.11
C LYS A 216 5.05 -5.04 11.42
N TYR A 217 6.14 -5.78 11.49
CA TYR A 217 6.57 -6.53 12.68
C TYR A 217 7.85 -5.93 13.20
N ARG A 218 7.90 -5.57 14.48
CA ARG A 218 9.15 -5.29 15.17
C ARG A 218 9.59 -6.50 15.97
N VAL A 219 10.83 -6.92 15.78
CA VAL A 219 11.48 -8.00 16.51
C VAL A 219 12.76 -7.45 17.11
N VAL A 220 12.95 -7.66 18.40
CA VAL A 220 14.18 -7.29 19.12
C VAL A 220 14.86 -8.56 19.57
N ASN A 221 16.15 -8.68 19.30
CA ASN A 221 16.96 -9.77 19.78
C ASN A 221 17.19 -9.60 21.29
N ASN A 222 16.28 -10.18 22.07
CA ASN A 222 16.37 -10.26 23.52
C ASN A 222 16.86 -11.64 24.00
N SER A 223 17.44 -12.43 23.10
CA SER A 223 17.86 -13.80 23.38
C SER A 223 19.08 -13.81 24.32
N MET A 224 18.82 -13.76 25.62
CA MET A 224 19.81 -14.06 26.67
C MET A 224 19.96 -15.57 26.92
N LEU A 225 19.58 -16.43 25.97
CA LEU A 225 19.66 -17.88 26.14
C LEU A 225 21.11 -18.42 26.06
N ARG A 226 21.84 -18.19 27.16
CA ARG A 226 22.37 -19.21 28.10
C ARG A 226 23.54 -20.11 27.69
N LYS A 227 24.23 -19.84 26.58
CA LYS A 227 25.64 -20.27 26.42
C LYS A 227 26.45 -19.16 25.76
N PHE A 228 27.45 -18.65 26.48
CA PHE A 228 28.51 -17.79 25.94
C PHE A 228 29.14 -18.40 24.67
N ASP A 229 29.05 -19.72 24.52
CA ASP A 229 29.68 -20.51 23.47
C ASP A 229 28.90 -20.57 22.14
N LYS A 230 27.59 -20.25 22.09
CA LYS A 230 26.73 -20.46 20.89
C LYS A 230 26.08 -19.22 20.30
N GLY A 231 26.54 -18.05 20.71
CA GLY A 231 26.27 -16.79 20.03
C GLY A 231 24.92 -16.16 20.36
N THR A 232 24.94 -14.83 20.29
CA THR A 232 23.82 -13.91 20.49
C THR A 232 22.82 -13.91 19.34
N VAL A 233 22.99 -14.74 18.31
CA VAL A 233 22.24 -14.61 17.06
C VAL A 233 20.78 -15.01 17.26
N ASP A 234 19.82 -14.20 16.81
CA ASP A 234 18.42 -14.58 16.71
C ASP A 234 18.02 -14.94 15.28
N SER A 235 17.19 -15.97 15.13
CA SER A 235 16.75 -16.48 13.82
C SER A 235 15.25 -16.27 13.64
N ILE A 236 14.88 -15.62 12.55
CA ILE A 236 13.49 -15.30 12.20
C ILE A 236 13.19 -15.83 10.80
N ARG A 237 12.06 -16.50 10.65
CA ARG A 237 11.56 -17.01 9.35
C ARG A 237 10.06 -16.86 9.28
N GLY A 238 9.50 -16.47 8.14
CA GLY A 238 8.06 -16.56 7.91
C GLY A 238 7.55 -17.99 7.96
N VAL A 239 6.37 -18.22 8.54
CA VAL A 239 5.79 -19.57 8.68
C VAL A 239 5.46 -20.19 7.32
N GLN A 240 4.99 -19.36 6.38
CA GLN A 240 4.58 -19.75 5.03
C GLN A 240 5.49 -19.11 3.98
N LYS A 241 5.35 -19.54 2.73
CA LYS A 241 6.05 -18.92 1.61
C LYS A 241 5.66 -17.46 1.45
N LEU A 242 6.59 -16.65 0.93
CA LEU A 242 6.32 -15.26 0.63
C LEU A 242 5.19 -15.12 -0.40
N PRO A 243 4.20 -14.27 -0.13
CA PRO A 243 3.12 -14.04 -1.07
C PRO A 243 3.64 -13.31 -2.32
N VAL A 244 3.14 -13.73 -3.48
CA VAL A 244 3.36 -13.01 -4.73
C VAL A 244 2.74 -11.62 -4.63
N LEU A 245 3.51 -10.60 -5.02
CA LEU A 245 3.11 -9.20 -4.98
C LEU A 245 1.88 -8.94 -5.85
N SER A 246 1.00 -8.05 -5.40
CA SER A 246 -0.18 -7.66 -6.18
C SER A 246 0.18 -7.02 -7.52
N CYS A 247 1.24 -6.20 -7.56
CA CYS A 247 1.76 -5.58 -8.77
C CYS A 247 2.30 -6.63 -9.76
N ALA A 248 3.04 -7.63 -9.27
CA ALA A 248 3.50 -8.75 -10.09
C ALA A 248 2.31 -9.56 -10.64
N ARG A 249 1.32 -9.91 -9.81
CA ARG A 249 0.11 -10.63 -10.22
C ARG A 249 -0.68 -9.89 -11.30
N ALA A 250 -0.81 -8.57 -11.18
CA ALA A 250 -1.49 -7.75 -12.18
C ALA A 250 -0.82 -7.84 -13.56
N LEU A 251 0.52 -7.98 -13.58
CA LEU A 251 1.33 -8.17 -14.78
C LEU A 251 1.57 -9.63 -15.15
N GLN A 252 0.93 -10.58 -14.46
CA GLN A 252 1.12 -12.03 -14.67
C GLN A 252 2.57 -12.50 -14.45
N ARG A 253 3.27 -11.86 -13.52
CA ARG A 253 4.62 -12.25 -13.07
C ARG A 253 4.54 -12.94 -11.71
N ASN A 254 5.49 -13.83 -11.45
CA ASN A 254 5.61 -14.55 -10.19
C ASN A 254 6.75 -13.98 -9.35
N MET A 255 6.53 -12.79 -8.80
CA MET A 255 7.52 -12.09 -7.98
C MET A 255 7.02 -11.85 -6.55
N SER A 256 7.89 -12.10 -5.58
CA SER A 256 7.66 -11.82 -4.16
C SER A 256 8.75 -10.88 -3.63
N TYR A 257 8.43 -10.05 -2.65
CA TYR A 257 9.40 -9.10 -2.08
C TYR A 257 9.00 -8.72 -0.65
N TYR A 258 9.99 -8.49 0.20
CA TYR A 258 9.82 -7.94 1.54
C TYR A 258 11.02 -7.06 1.90
N GLU A 259 10.84 -6.19 2.88
CA GLU A 259 11.90 -5.32 3.40
C GLU A 259 12.08 -5.54 4.90
N VAL A 260 13.31 -5.35 5.34
CA VAL A 260 13.69 -5.33 6.75
C VAL A 260 14.48 -4.06 7.01
N SER A 261 13.98 -3.22 7.91
CA SER A 261 14.75 -2.11 8.47
C SER A 261 15.45 -2.59 9.74
N LEU A 262 16.78 -2.65 9.73
CA LEU A 262 17.59 -3.15 10.83
C LEU A 262 18.33 -2.02 11.55
N LYS A 263 18.33 -2.10 12.87
CA LYS A 263 19.25 -1.40 13.77
C LYS A 263 20.17 -2.45 14.39
N GLY A 264 21.43 -2.46 13.98
CA GLY A 264 22.38 -3.54 14.32
C GLY A 264 22.98 -4.19 13.09
N CYS A 265 23.26 -5.49 13.14
CA CYS A 265 23.76 -6.26 12.00
C CYS A 265 23.10 -7.64 11.93
N GLY A 266 23.17 -8.28 10.77
CA GLY A 266 22.47 -9.53 10.54
C GLY A 266 22.63 -10.07 9.14
N SER A 267 21.73 -10.98 8.78
CA SER A 267 21.56 -11.45 7.41
C SER A 267 20.09 -11.37 7.01
N VAL A 268 19.80 -11.06 5.75
CA VAL A 268 18.44 -10.98 5.20
C VAL A 268 18.39 -11.83 3.93
N GLY A 269 17.33 -12.63 3.77
CA GLY A 269 17.28 -13.58 2.67
C GLY A 269 16.06 -14.49 2.65
N LEU A 270 16.21 -15.64 1.98
CA LEU A 270 15.16 -16.63 1.82
C LEU A 270 15.58 -17.95 2.43
N ALA A 271 14.62 -18.65 3.04
CA ALA A 271 14.78 -20.02 3.50
C ALA A 271 13.67 -20.91 2.94
N SER A 272 14.04 -22.10 2.46
CA SER A 272 13.08 -23.07 1.93
C SER A 272 12.18 -23.60 3.06
N VAL A 273 10.88 -23.61 2.78
CA VAL A 273 9.84 -24.16 3.66
C VAL A 273 9.12 -25.34 3.00
N SER A 274 9.75 -25.91 1.95
CA SER A 274 9.18 -26.98 1.12
C SER A 274 8.94 -28.27 1.90
N ASP A 275 9.81 -28.59 2.86
CA ASP A 275 9.69 -29.78 3.71
C ASP A 275 10.04 -29.49 5.17
N ALA A 276 9.86 -30.49 6.04
CA ALA A 276 10.09 -30.33 7.47
C ALA A 276 11.57 -30.09 7.83
N ALA A 277 12.51 -30.68 7.10
CA ALA A 277 13.94 -30.53 7.38
C ALA A 277 14.40 -29.11 7.03
N THR A 278 14.04 -28.60 5.84
CA THR A 278 14.39 -27.22 5.45
C THR A 278 13.68 -26.19 6.32
N ARG A 279 12.41 -26.44 6.68
CA ARG A 279 11.62 -25.55 7.55
C ARG A 279 12.21 -25.38 8.94
N ASN A 280 12.89 -26.41 9.46
CA ASN A 280 13.50 -26.40 10.79
C ASN A 280 14.92 -25.79 10.80
N ALA A 281 15.49 -25.43 9.65
CA ALA A 281 16.80 -24.78 9.58
C ALA A 281 16.79 -23.36 10.18
N TYR A 282 15.65 -22.65 10.09
CA TYR A 282 15.50 -21.26 10.51
C TYR A 282 14.19 -20.98 11.24
N GLY A 283 14.21 -19.97 12.11
CA GLY A 283 13.10 -19.56 12.95
C GLY A 283 13.24 -20.04 14.40
N PHE A 284 12.13 -20.38 15.05
CA PHE A 284 12.13 -20.79 16.46
C PHE A 284 13.09 -21.97 16.71
N GLY A 285 14.09 -21.76 17.57
CA GLY A 285 15.07 -22.77 17.95
C GLY A 285 16.38 -22.75 17.14
N SER A 286 16.45 -22.00 16.03
CA SER A 286 17.71 -21.82 15.28
C SER A 286 18.53 -20.65 15.83
N GLY A 287 19.86 -20.74 15.74
CA GLY A 287 20.81 -19.69 16.15
C GLY A 287 21.80 -19.34 15.04
N GLU A 288 21.38 -19.54 13.80
CA GLU A 288 22.26 -19.46 12.64
C GLU A 288 21.90 -18.26 11.75
N HIS A 289 22.91 -17.72 11.08
CA HIS A 289 22.68 -16.76 9.99
C HIS A 289 22.07 -17.45 8.77
N VAL A 290 21.22 -16.73 8.04
CA VAL A 290 20.59 -17.21 6.82
C VAL A 290 21.68 -17.49 5.78
N GLY A 291 21.55 -18.57 5.01
CA GLY A 291 22.58 -19.03 4.05
C GLY A 291 23.56 -20.05 4.62
N TRP A 292 23.56 -20.33 5.93
CA TRP A 292 24.50 -21.29 6.55
C TRP A 292 23.97 -22.74 6.67
N LYS A 293 22.66 -22.95 6.71
CA LYS A 293 22.04 -24.27 6.88
C LYS A 293 20.84 -24.46 5.97
N GLY A 294 20.65 -25.68 5.49
CA GLY A 294 19.50 -26.01 4.65
C GLY A 294 19.45 -25.16 3.38
N VAL A 295 18.42 -25.36 2.57
CA VAL A 295 18.26 -24.59 1.33
C VAL A 295 17.92 -23.14 1.67
N SER A 296 18.90 -22.24 1.60
CA SER A 296 18.77 -20.84 2.00
C SER A 296 19.78 -19.93 1.31
N TYR A 297 19.44 -18.65 1.18
CA TYR A 297 20.17 -17.66 0.39
C TYR A 297 20.07 -16.33 1.11
N ALA A 298 21.18 -15.62 1.32
CA ALA A 298 21.19 -14.42 2.14
C ALA A 298 22.24 -13.41 1.73
N TYR A 299 21.93 -12.16 2.02
CA TYR A 299 22.85 -11.04 2.00
C TYR A 299 23.27 -10.70 3.43
N HIS A 300 24.57 -10.68 3.70
CA HIS A 300 25.15 -10.50 5.03
C HIS A 300 25.60 -9.06 5.23
N GLY A 301 25.31 -8.49 6.41
CA GLY A 301 25.59 -7.09 6.69
C GLY A 301 27.06 -6.81 7.01
N ASN A 302 27.74 -7.71 7.71
CA ASN A 302 29.08 -7.47 8.23
C ASN A 302 30.13 -7.24 7.13
N ASP A 303 29.98 -7.89 5.98
CA ASP A 303 30.92 -7.89 4.86
C ASP A 303 30.26 -7.48 3.53
N GLY A 304 28.94 -7.59 3.41
CA GLY A 304 28.25 -7.40 2.13
C GLY A 304 28.33 -8.63 1.23
N ASP A 305 28.68 -9.79 1.78
CA ASP A 305 28.75 -11.03 1.01
C ASP A 305 27.35 -11.62 0.81
N PHE A 306 27.21 -12.29 -0.34
CA PHE A 306 26.12 -13.21 -0.57
C PHE A 306 26.53 -14.59 -0.09
N VAL A 307 25.69 -15.20 0.73
CA VAL A 307 25.93 -16.52 1.31
C VAL A 307 24.73 -17.41 1.06
N PHE A 308 24.97 -18.62 0.54
CA PHE A 308 23.90 -19.59 0.30
C PHE A 308 24.30 -21.01 0.67
N ASN A 309 23.32 -21.83 1.01
CA ASN A 309 23.47 -23.26 1.20
C ASN A 309 22.37 -23.94 0.36
N ASP A 310 22.74 -24.91 -0.46
CA ASP A 310 21.87 -25.64 -1.37
C ASP A 310 21.31 -26.94 -0.76
N GLY A 311 21.60 -27.19 0.51
CA GLY A 311 21.25 -28.40 1.25
C GLY A 311 22.27 -29.53 1.14
N ALA A 312 23.30 -29.43 0.29
CA ALA A 312 24.29 -30.50 0.13
C ALA A 312 25.23 -30.62 1.34
N LYS A 313 25.45 -29.52 2.07
CA LYS A 313 26.25 -29.48 3.30
C LYS A 313 25.33 -29.29 4.51
N PRO A 314 25.55 -30.05 5.61
CA PRO A 314 24.75 -29.89 6.83
C PRO A 314 24.96 -28.53 7.51
N TYR A 315 26.10 -27.88 7.24
CA TYR A 315 26.46 -26.57 7.75
C TYR A 315 27.49 -25.89 6.86
N GLY A 316 27.51 -24.56 6.89
CA GLY A 316 28.38 -23.73 6.07
C GLY A 316 27.74 -23.48 4.71
N GLY A 317 27.65 -22.21 4.33
CA GLY A 317 27.27 -21.81 2.98
C GLY A 317 28.49 -21.62 2.08
N GLU A 318 28.22 -21.41 0.81
CA GLU A 318 29.16 -20.81 -0.15
C GLU A 318 29.05 -19.30 -0.08
N TRP A 319 30.20 -18.62 -0.09
CA TRP A 319 30.31 -17.18 0.12
C TRP A 319 30.87 -16.54 -1.13
N GLY A 320 30.35 -15.37 -1.48
CA GLY A 320 30.88 -14.57 -2.57
C GLY A 320 30.61 -13.10 -2.34
N ALA A 321 31.59 -12.26 -2.73
CA ALA A 321 31.42 -10.82 -2.75
C ALA A 321 30.20 -10.45 -3.60
N PHE A 322 29.36 -9.56 -3.08
CA PHE A 322 28.09 -9.23 -3.73
C PHE A 322 27.76 -7.75 -3.69
N GLY A 323 27.67 -7.15 -2.50
CA GLY A 323 27.24 -5.78 -2.32
C GLY A 323 28.01 -5.05 -1.22
N PRO A 324 27.65 -3.78 -0.95
CA PRO A 324 28.26 -3.03 0.15
C PRO A 324 27.84 -3.59 1.52
N SER A 325 28.78 -3.71 2.45
CA SER A 325 28.47 -3.99 3.86
C SER A 325 27.43 -3.01 4.42
N TRP A 326 26.55 -3.48 5.29
CA TRP A 326 25.48 -2.70 5.91
C TRP A 326 25.27 -3.10 7.38
N GLY A 327 24.59 -2.24 8.14
CA GLY A 327 24.48 -2.45 9.57
C GLY A 327 25.81 -2.19 10.29
N ARG A 328 25.95 -2.66 11.53
CA ARG A 328 27.10 -2.34 12.39
C ARG A 328 27.85 -3.57 12.85
N ALA A 329 29.15 -3.61 12.61
CA ALA A 329 30.00 -4.75 12.97
C ALA A 329 30.24 -4.96 14.49
N THR A 330 29.97 -3.95 15.34
CA THR A 330 30.25 -4.00 16.79
C THR A 330 29.02 -3.72 17.65
N ALA A 331 28.99 -4.25 18.89
CA ALA A 331 27.90 -4.05 19.86
C ALA A 331 27.86 -2.60 20.42
N LEU A 332 26.69 -2.17 20.92
CA LEU A 332 26.48 -0.81 21.44
C LEU A 332 27.26 -0.64 22.75
N SER A 333 27.91 0.50 22.94
CA SER A 333 28.18 1.01 24.29
C SER A 333 26.97 1.81 24.76
N ASP A 334 26.71 1.80 26.08
CA ASP A 334 25.48 2.30 26.73
C ASP A 334 25.07 3.76 26.40
N ASN A 335 25.93 4.54 25.74
CA ASN A 335 25.71 5.97 25.47
C ASN A 335 25.39 6.30 24.00
N GLN A 336 25.17 5.31 23.12
CA GLN A 336 25.00 5.53 21.67
C GLN A 336 23.72 4.89 21.08
N GLU A 337 22.74 4.56 21.94
CA GLU A 337 21.51 3.87 21.56
C GLU A 337 20.57 4.70 20.66
N ASP A 338 20.45 6.00 20.88
CA ASP A 338 19.41 6.81 20.22
C ASP A 338 19.71 7.24 18.78
N ASN A 339 20.97 7.15 18.33
CA ASN A 339 21.40 7.64 16.99
C ASN A 339 22.03 6.57 16.09
N ALA A 340 21.86 5.28 16.40
CA ALA A 340 22.42 4.23 15.54
C ALA A 340 21.73 4.26 14.16
N PRO A 341 22.49 4.24 13.05
CA PRO A 341 21.93 4.27 11.71
C PRO A 341 21.09 3.02 11.45
N MET A 342 19.92 3.21 10.83
CA MET A 342 19.03 2.14 10.41
C MET A 342 19.23 1.88 8.92
N PHE A 343 19.34 0.62 8.53
CA PHE A 343 19.49 0.19 7.14
C PHE A 343 18.27 -0.61 6.71
N THR A 344 17.69 -0.30 5.56
CA THR A 344 16.56 -1.06 5.01
C THR A 344 17.06 -1.98 3.91
N VAL A 345 17.04 -3.28 4.15
CA VAL A 345 17.42 -4.31 3.18
C VAL A 345 16.16 -4.94 2.62
N GLY A 346 16.02 -4.92 1.30
CA GLY A 346 14.97 -5.66 0.61
C GLY A 346 15.49 -6.98 0.05
N CYS A 347 14.62 -7.97 0.02
CA CYS A 347 14.90 -9.26 -0.58
C CYS A 347 13.70 -9.68 -1.44
N GLY A 348 14.00 -9.94 -2.71
CA GLY A 348 13.01 -10.30 -3.72
C GLY A 348 13.32 -11.62 -4.39
N LEU A 349 12.26 -12.30 -4.79
CA LEU A 349 12.27 -13.55 -5.53
C LEU A 349 11.57 -13.33 -6.86
N ASP A 350 12.29 -13.52 -7.96
CA ASP A 350 11.72 -13.76 -9.28
C ASP A 350 11.64 -15.28 -9.50
N ALA A 351 10.46 -15.85 -9.25
CA ALA A 351 10.25 -17.28 -9.37
C ALA A 351 10.20 -17.76 -10.82
N ASP A 352 9.92 -16.86 -11.78
CA ASP A 352 9.91 -17.19 -13.20
C ASP A 352 11.36 -17.34 -13.73
N LYS A 353 12.30 -16.55 -13.19
CA LYS A 353 13.73 -16.61 -13.52
C LYS A 353 14.55 -17.47 -12.57
N HIS A 354 13.94 -18.03 -11.52
CA HIS A 354 14.64 -18.71 -10.43
C HIS A 354 15.77 -17.88 -9.82
N GLN A 355 15.52 -16.59 -9.59
CA GLN A 355 16.53 -15.62 -9.19
C GLN A 355 16.10 -14.87 -7.93
N ILE A 356 17.05 -14.67 -7.03
CA ILE A 356 16.91 -13.80 -5.86
C ILE A 356 17.65 -12.49 -6.11
N PHE A 357 17.08 -11.37 -5.67
CA PHE A 357 17.70 -10.05 -5.76
C PHE A 357 17.57 -9.31 -4.43
N PHE A 358 18.46 -8.34 -4.23
CA PHE A 358 18.52 -7.57 -3.01
C PHE A 358 18.53 -6.07 -3.30
N THR A 359 18.01 -5.32 -2.34
CA THR A 359 18.02 -3.86 -2.34
C THR A 359 18.57 -3.36 -1.01
N LEU A 360 19.16 -2.17 -1.02
CA LEU A 360 19.67 -1.51 0.16
C LEU A 360 19.23 -0.04 0.13
N ASN A 361 18.53 0.39 1.17
CA ASN A 361 18.01 1.74 1.34
C ASN A 361 17.19 2.25 0.14
N GLY A 362 16.43 1.35 -0.49
CA GLY A 362 15.58 1.67 -1.65
C GLY A 362 16.30 1.64 -2.99
N GLU A 363 17.56 1.21 -3.04
CA GLU A 363 18.34 1.06 -4.27
C GLU A 363 18.63 -0.42 -4.57
N MET A 364 18.66 -0.79 -5.84
CA MET A 364 19.01 -2.15 -6.26
C MET A 364 20.48 -2.42 -5.97
N VAL A 365 20.77 -3.50 -5.24
CA VAL A 365 22.16 -3.99 -5.07
C VAL A 365 22.51 -4.89 -6.25
N GLY A 366 21.62 -5.83 -6.59
CA GLY A 366 21.80 -6.73 -7.71
C GLY A 366 21.03 -8.03 -7.52
N ALA A 367 21.17 -8.91 -8.51
CA ALA A 367 20.68 -10.27 -8.44
C ALA A 367 21.80 -11.21 -7.99
N ALA A 368 21.49 -12.18 -7.14
CA ALA A 368 22.48 -13.08 -6.58
C ALA A 368 23.16 -13.93 -7.68
N PRO A 369 24.46 -14.23 -7.52
CA PRO A 369 25.24 -14.99 -8.50
C PRO A 369 24.98 -16.51 -8.42
N THR A 370 23.74 -16.92 -8.16
CA THR A 370 23.34 -18.33 -8.09
C THR A 370 21.90 -18.51 -8.55
N THR A 371 21.59 -19.71 -9.05
CA THR A 371 20.22 -20.09 -9.40
C THR A 371 19.53 -20.68 -8.19
N LEU A 372 18.32 -20.20 -7.91
CA LEU A 372 17.52 -20.70 -6.81
C LEU A 372 16.99 -22.11 -7.13
N LEU A 373 17.21 -23.05 -6.21
CA LEU A 373 16.60 -24.38 -6.32
C LEU A 373 15.06 -24.27 -6.31
N PRO A 374 14.33 -25.16 -7.03
CA PRO A 374 12.88 -25.21 -6.96
C PRO A 374 12.38 -25.43 -5.53
N GLY A 375 11.36 -24.68 -5.12
CA GLY A 375 10.77 -24.82 -3.79
C GLY A 375 9.92 -23.64 -3.38
N ASP A 376 9.27 -23.78 -2.23
CA ASP A 376 8.56 -22.71 -1.56
C ASP A 376 9.51 -22.00 -0.59
N TYR A 377 9.62 -20.68 -0.71
CA TYR A 377 10.57 -19.87 0.08
C TYR A 377 9.85 -18.86 0.96
N ALA A 378 10.24 -18.80 2.23
CA ALA A 378 9.80 -17.79 3.17
C ALA A 378 10.88 -16.72 3.35
N ALA A 379 10.45 -15.50 3.68
CA ALA A 379 11.35 -14.48 4.22
C ALA A 379 12.10 -15.03 5.43
N ALA A 380 13.39 -14.78 5.47
CA ALA A 380 14.26 -15.19 6.56
C ALA A 380 15.24 -14.06 6.88
N LEU A 381 15.53 -13.90 8.16
CA LEU A 381 16.56 -12.99 8.62
C LEU A 381 17.20 -13.51 9.91
N SER A 382 18.40 -13.04 10.18
CA SER A 382 19.03 -13.20 11.49
C SER A 382 19.45 -11.86 12.05
N LEU A 383 19.38 -11.73 13.38
CA LEU A 383 19.91 -10.60 14.13
C LEU A 383 21.19 -11.08 14.83
N HIS A 384 22.30 -10.37 14.69
CA HIS A 384 23.61 -10.88 15.11
C HIS A 384 23.83 -10.77 16.62
N ALA A 385 23.60 -9.59 17.18
CA ALA A 385 23.93 -9.24 18.55
C ALA A 385 22.69 -9.03 19.42
N PHE A 386 22.86 -9.17 20.73
CA PHE A 386 21.85 -8.80 21.71
C PHE A 386 21.52 -7.31 21.57
N GLY A 387 20.23 -6.98 21.57
CA GLY A 387 19.73 -5.62 21.37
C GLY A 387 19.57 -5.21 19.91
N ASP A 388 20.05 -6.00 18.94
CA ASP A 388 19.74 -5.76 17.54
C ASP A 388 18.23 -5.83 17.31
N GLU A 389 17.72 -4.96 16.44
CA GLU A 389 16.30 -4.81 16.15
C GLU A 389 16.05 -4.87 14.65
N ALA A 390 14.94 -5.49 14.27
CA ALA A 390 14.42 -5.49 12.92
C ALA A 390 12.95 -5.05 12.89
N VAL A 391 12.62 -4.21 11.92
CA VAL A 391 11.24 -3.92 11.51
C VAL A 391 11.01 -4.53 10.14
N ILE A 392 10.12 -5.52 10.06
CA ILE A 392 9.85 -6.33 8.87
C ILE A 392 8.58 -5.83 8.20
N ASN A 393 8.68 -5.46 6.92
CA ASN A 393 7.56 -5.16 6.04
C ASN A 393 7.39 -6.29 5.02
N ALA A 394 6.42 -7.18 5.24
CA ALA A 394 6.07 -8.27 4.32
C ALA A 394 4.99 -7.86 3.28
N GLY A 395 4.81 -6.56 3.05
CA GLY A 395 3.84 -6.00 2.09
C GLY A 395 2.65 -5.26 2.71
N ALA A 396 2.57 -5.19 4.04
CA ALA A 396 1.48 -4.52 4.77
C ALA A 396 1.61 -2.98 4.77
N ALA A 397 2.79 -2.44 4.43
CA ALA A 397 3.06 -1.01 4.27
C ALA A 397 3.79 -0.72 2.94
N PRO A 398 3.83 0.54 2.47
CA PRO A 398 4.67 0.94 1.34
C PRO A 398 6.12 0.48 1.51
N PHE A 399 6.74 0.07 0.40
CA PHE A 399 8.16 -0.28 0.36
C PHE A 399 8.99 0.98 0.08
N LEU A 400 10.24 0.98 0.55
CA LEU A 400 11.21 2.01 0.23
C LEU A 400 11.70 1.87 -1.21
N PHE A 401 11.96 0.64 -1.65
CA PHE A 401 12.28 0.34 -3.05
C PHE A 401 11.04 0.47 -3.93
N ASP A 402 11.22 1.01 -5.15
CA ASP A 402 10.17 1.13 -6.15
C ASP A 402 9.88 -0.24 -6.82
N ILE A 403 9.29 -1.15 -6.05
CA ILE A 403 9.01 -2.52 -6.50
C ILE A 403 8.01 -2.54 -7.65
N GLU A 404 7.05 -1.61 -7.69
CA GLU A 404 6.12 -1.47 -8.80
C GLU A 404 6.87 -1.11 -10.09
N GLY A 405 7.78 -0.13 -10.05
CA GLY A 405 8.65 0.23 -11.17
C GLY A 405 9.52 -0.93 -11.65
N PHE A 406 10.11 -1.67 -10.72
CA PHE A 406 10.89 -2.87 -11.02
C PHE A 406 10.04 -3.95 -11.70
N CYS A 407 8.87 -4.27 -11.15
CA CYS A 407 7.95 -5.24 -11.75
C CYS A 407 7.39 -4.82 -13.11
N ALA A 408 7.32 -3.51 -13.42
CA ALA A 408 6.90 -3.01 -14.72
C ALA A 408 8.03 -2.94 -15.76
N SER A 409 9.29 -3.07 -15.33
CA SER A 409 10.44 -3.04 -16.23
C SER A 409 10.49 -4.33 -17.06
N PRO A 410 10.87 -4.25 -18.35
CA PRO A 410 10.87 -5.39 -19.27
C PRO A 410 11.75 -6.56 -18.80
#